data_AF-A0A429WHS3-F1
#
_entry.id   AF-A0A429WHS3-F1
#
_cell.length_a   1.000
_cell.length_b   1.000
_cell.length_c   1.000
_cell.angle_alpha   90.00
_cell.angle_beta   90.00
_cell.angle_gamma   90.00
#
_symmetry.space_group_name_H-M   'P 1'
#
loop_
_entity.id
_entity.type
_entity.pdbx_description
1 polymer ?
#
loop_
_entity_poly.entity_id
_entity_poly.type
_entity_poly.pdbx_seq_one_letter_code
_entity_poly.pdbx_strand_id
1 'polypeptide(L)'
;MMTGFLLDKRYQLGGMAAQELESLRETVYGAIRRELQRLSISAQDCVIGMPDAGDDGVVCFHDENGMWVFYIAERGKRCAPAFFSSAWDGANYLIWYLAASPYGGNGDVGRIPRAIT
;
A
#
# COMPACT_ATOMS: atom_id res chain seq x y z
N MET A 1 -2.04 25.03 -5.38
CA MET A 1 -1.00 24.82 -6.42
C MET A 1 0.12 24.00 -5.77
N MET A 2 -0.01 22.66 -5.74
CA MET A 2 0.91 21.81 -4.97
C MET A 2 0.96 20.35 -5.48
N THR A 3 0.80 20.16 -6.79
CA THR A 3 0.75 18.83 -7.45
C THR A 3 2.06 18.44 -8.16
N GLY A 4 3.13 19.24 -8.04
CA GLY A 4 4.36 19.05 -8.82
C GLY A 4 5.57 18.46 -8.08
N PHE A 5 5.57 18.39 -6.75
CA PHE A 5 6.82 18.11 -6.00
C PHE A 5 7.13 16.62 -5.77
N LEU A 6 6.18 15.72 -6.02
CA LEU A 6 6.32 14.28 -5.73
C LEU A 6 6.68 13.43 -6.96
N LEU A 7 6.86 14.06 -8.11
CA LEU A 7 7.08 13.38 -9.40
C LEU A 7 8.55 13.07 -9.71
N ASP A 8 9.52 13.62 -8.95
CA ASP A 8 10.92 13.74 -9.41
C ASP A 8 11.95 12.83 -8.70
N LYS A 9 11.50 11.81 -7.95
CA LYS A 9 12.42 10.76 -7.44
C LYS A 9 12.10 9.37 -7.99
N ARG A 10 11.51 9.34 -9.18
CA ARG A 10 11.33 8.13 -9.99
C ARG A 10 12.72 7.69 -10.47
N TYR A 11 13.08 6.40 -10.32
CA TYR A 11 14.21 5.71 -11.00
C TYR A 11 15.58 5.47 -10.31
N GLN A 12 15.73 5.47 -8.98
CA GLN A 12 17.02 5.08 -8.38
C GLN A 12 16.90 4.09 -7.20
N LEU A 13 16.40 2.87 -7.40
CA LEU A 13 16.60 1.80 -6.41
C LEU A 13 17.92 1.02 -6.66
N GLY A 14 18.42 1.02 -7.91
CA GLY A 14 19.71 0.42 -8.27
C GLY A 14 20.87 1.36 -7.94
N GLY A 15 21.20 1.53 -6.66
CA GLY A 15 22.37 2.30 -6.23
C GLY A 15 22.25 3.07 -4.92
N MET A 16 21.07 3.07 -4.28
CA MET A 16 20.88 3.69 -2.97
C MET A 16 21.60 2.89 -1.88
N ALA A 17 22.23 3.57 -0.94
CA ALA A 17 22.78 2.94 0.25
C ALA A 17 21.63 2.33 1.08
N ALA A 18 21.91 1.21 1.77
CA ALA A 18 20.90 0.51 2.59
C ALA A 18 20.17 1.45 3.58
N GLN A 19 20.87 2.46 4.09
CA GLN A 19 20.32 3.45 5.01
C GLN A 19 19.34 4.43 4.35
N GLU A 20 19.54 4.75 3.06
CA GLU A 20 18.64 5.59 2.29
C GLU A 20 17.36 4.82 1.91
N LEU A 21 17.50 3.53 1.60
CA LEU A 21 16.36 2.63 1.36
C LEU A 21 15.49 2.49 2.61
N GLU A 22 16.13 2.32 3.77
CA GLU A 22 15.40 2.22 5.04
C GLU A 22 14.68 3.54 5.39
N SER A 23 15.34 4.68 5.18
CA SER A 23 14.70 5.99 5.35
C SER A 23 13.52 6.21 4.39
N LEU A 24 13.64 5.74 3.14
CA LEU A 24 12.56 5.78 2.16
C LEU A 24 11.38 4.91 2.61
N ARG A 25 11.64 3.69 3.10
CA ARG A 25 10.62 2.77 3.60
C ARG A 25 9.80 3.40 4.73
N GLU A 26 10.47 3.90 5.76
CA GLU A 26 9.80 4.55 6.88
C GLU A 26 9.00 5.80 6.47
N THR A 27 9.53 6.56 5.51
CA THR A 27 8.81 7.71 4.95
C THR A 27 7.52 7.29 4.25
N VAL A 28 7.58 6.24 3.44
CA VAL A 28 6.41 5.71 2.72
C VAL A 28 5.40 5.12 3.70
N TYR A 29 5.83 4.26 4.62
CA TYR A 29 4.94 3.66 5.62
C TYR A 29 4.27 4.73 6.49
N GLY A 30 5.02 5.74 6.92
CA GLY A 30 4.47 6.88 7.64
C GLY A 30 3.47 7.68 6.81
N ALA A 31 3.71 7.88 5.52
CA ALA A 31 2.78 8.57 4.63
C ALA A 31 1.48 7.77 4.45
N ILE A 32 1.56 6.46 4.23
CA ILE A 32 0.39 5.59 4.10
C ILE A 32 -0.45 5.63 5.39
N ARG A 33 0.16 5.44 6.56
CA ARG A 33 -0.55 5.46 7.85
C ARG A 33 -1.28 6.78 8.06
N ARG A 34 -0.64 7.92 7.74
CA ARG A 34 -1.28 9.25 7.81
C ARG A 34 -2.47 9.36 6.86
N GLU A 35 -2.34 8.88 5.63
CA GLU A 35 -3.45 8.93 4.66
C GLU A 35 -4.61 8.02 5.06
N LEU A 36 -4.35 6.80 5.57
CA LEU A 36 -5.40 5.93 6.09
C LEU A 36 -6.14 6.56 7.26
N GLN A 37 -5.42 7.17 8.20
CA GLN A 37 -6.02 7.94 9.30
C GLN A 37 -6.87 9.11 8.78
N ARG A 38 -6.34 9.89 7.83
CA ARG A 38 -7.06 11.01 7.20
C ARG A 38 -8.36 10.56 6.52
N LEU A 39 -8.36 9.37 5.93
CA LEU A 39 -9.51 8.77 5.25
C LEU A 39 -10.44 7.99 6.19
N SER A 40 -10.13 7.91 7.49
CA SER A 40 -10.88 7.10 8.47
C SER A 40 -11.01 5.62 8.07
N ILE A 41 -10.01 5.10 7.36
CA ILE A 41 -9.92 3.67 7.03
C ILE A 41 -9.29 2.95 8.22
N SER A 42 -9.93 1.87 8.69
CA SER A 42 -9.42 1.08 9.80
C SER A 42 -8.06 0.48 9.48
N ALA A 43 -7.07 0.75 10.33
CA ALA A 43 -5.76 0.09 10.25
C ALA A 43 -5.77 -1.34 10.80
N GLN A 44 -6.87 -1.79 11.42
CA GLN A 44 -6.98 -3.17 11.93
C GLN A 44 -7.00 -4.20 10.80
N ASP A 45 -7.42 -3.77 9.60
CA ASP A 45 -7.51 -4.64 8.42
C ASP A 45 -6.23 -4.62 7.57
N CYS A 46 -5.17 -3.93 8.04
CA CYS A 46 -3.95 -3.73 7.25
C CYS A 46 -2.66 -3.75 8.07
N VAL A 47 -1.69 -4.55 7.62
CA VAL A 47 -0.33 -4.63 8.14
C VAL A 47 0.63 -3.95 7.16
N ILE A 48 1.33 -2.91 7.62
CA ILE A 48 2.27 -2.12 6.82
C ILE A 48 3.68 -2.28 7.35
N GLY A 49 4.59 -2.72 6.49
CA GLY A 49 6.02 -2.83 6.74
C GLY A 49 6.46 -4.11 7.43
N MET A 50 5.53 -5.02 7.73
CA MET A 50 5.85 -6.33 8.31
C MET A 50 5.48 -7.45 7.33
N PRO A 51 6.46 -8.18 6.79
CA PRO A 51 6.20 -9.35 5.97
C PRO A 51 5.50 -10.44 6.80
N ASP A 52 4.51 -11.09 6.20
CA ASP A 52 3.84 -12.29 6.68
C ASP A 52 3.27 -12.20 8.10
N ALA A 53 2.97 -10.99 8.57
CA ALA A 53 2.54 -10.73 9.95
C ALA A 53 1.02 -10.54 10.10
N GLY A 54 0.24 -10.77 9.04
CA GLY A 54 -1.22 -10.63 9.04
C GLY A 54 -1.95 -11.92 9.40
N ASP A 55 -3.05 -11.78 10.16
CA ASP A 55 -4.03 -12.84 10.37
C ASP A 55 -4.87 -13.09 9.08
N ASP A 56 -5.68 -14.15 9.08
CA ASP A 56 -6.56 -14.46 7.94
C ASP A 56 -7.50 -13.28 7.60
N GLY A 57 -7.48 -12.87 6.33
CA GLY A 57 -8.23 -11.74 5.78
C GLY A 57 -7.51 -10.39 5.83
N VAL A 58 -6.33 -10.31 6.45
CA VAL A 58 -5.60 -9.04 6.60
C VAL A 58 -4.85 -8.67 5.32
N VAL A 59 -4.88 -7.38 4.97
CA VAL A 59 -4.11 -6.83 3.85
C VAL A 59 -2.69 -6.51 4.30
N CYS A 60 -1.69 -7.02 3.59
CA CYS A 60 -0.29 -6.76 3.88
C CYS A 60 0.33 -5.87 2.80
N PHE A 61 1.18 -4.92 3.22
CA PHE A 61 1.95 -4.06 2.32
C PHE A 61 3.36 -3.80 2.85
N HIS A 62 4.40 -4.17 2.10
CA HIS A 62 5.80 -3.92 2.49
C HIS A 62 6.75 -3.97 1.29
N ASP A 63 7.99 -3.52 1.49
CA ASP A 63 9.08 -3.72 0.53
C ASP A 63 9.69 -5.13 0.67
N GLU A 64 9.94 -5.78 -0.47
CA GLU A 64 10.75 -6.99 -0.63
C GLU A 64 11.82 -6.71 -1.69
N ASN A 65 13.07 -6.53 -1.27
CA ASN A 65 14.22 -6.36 -2.16
C ASN A 65 14.03 -5.25 -3.23
N GLY A 66 13.44 -4.12 -2.84
CA GLY A 66 13.19 -2.99 -3.75
C GLY A 66 11.91 -3.12 -4.59
N MET A 67 11.10 -4.14 -4.35
CA MET A 67 9.76 -4.27 -4.90
C MET A 67 8.73 -4.11 -3.79
N TRP A 68 7.72 -3.28 -4.03
CA TRP A 68 6.63 -3.07 -3.09
C TRP A 68 5.55 -4.11 -3.33
N VAL A 69 5.25 -4.88 -2.30
CA VAL A 69 4.39 -6.05 -2.38
C VAL A 69 3.12 -5.77 -1.60
N PHE A 70 2.00 -6.00 -2.26
CA PHE A 70 0.67 -6.07 -1.66
C PHE A 70 0.19 -7.52 -1.73
N TYR A 71 -0.49 -8.02 -0.70
CA TYR A 71 -1.25 -9.28 -0.75
C TYR A 71 -2.28 -9.33 0.38
N ILE A 72 -3.16 -10.33 0.31
CA ILE A 72 -4.09 -10.67 1.39
C ILE A 72 -3.57 -11.93 2.06
N ALA A 73 -3.39 -11.92 3.38
CA ALA A 73 -3.06 -13.11 4.13
C ALA A 73 -4.32 -13.98 4.27
N GLU A 74 -4.34 -15.19 3.71
CA GLU A 74 -5.46 -16.12 3.86
C GLU A 74 -4.95 -17.56 4.06
N ARG A 75 -5.36 -18.19 5.15
CA ARG A 75 -5.02 -19.57 5.53
C ARG A 75 -3.52 -19.83 5.49
N GLY A 76 -2.75 -18.86 6.00
CA GLY A 76 -1.29 -18.90 5.99
C GLY A 76 -0.65 -18.80 4.60
N LYS A 77 -1.38 -18.27 3.60
CA LYS A 77 -0.89 -18.05 2.24
C LYS A 77 -1.03 -16.59 1.84
N ARG A 78 -0.18 -16.15 0.90
CA ARG A 78 -0.31 -14.86 0.23
C ARG A 78 -1.28 -15.01 -0.95
N CYS A 79 -2.46 -14.42 -0.82
CA CYS A 79 -3.48 -14.38 -1.87
C CYS A 79 -3.44 -13.04 -2.63
N ALA A 80 -3.80 -13.09 -3.92
CA ALA A 80 -3.89 -11.92 -4.80
C ALA A 80 -2.67 -10.97 -4.75
N PRO A 81 -1.44 -11.48 -4.93
CA PRO A 81 -0.26 -10.63 -4.83
C PRO A 81 -0.22 -9.60 -5.95
N ALA A 82 0.13 -8.36 -5.61
CA ALA A 82 0.43 -7.29 -6.56
C ALA A 82 1.80 -6.70 -6.25
N PHE A 83 2.58 -6.45 -7.29
CA PHE A 83 3.97 -6.01 -7.19
C PHE A 83 4.14 -4.67 -7.88
N PHE A 84 4.83 -3.74 -7.21
CA PHE A 84 5.03 -2.39 -7.69
C PHE A 84 6.51 -2.01 -7.58
N SER A 85 7.07 -1.48 -8.67
CA SER A 85 8.41 -0.89 -8.66
C SER A 85 8.44 0.49 -8.00
N SER A 86 7.27 1.08 -7.76
CA SER A 86 7.07 2.39 -7.16
C SER A 86 6.30 2.24 -5.86
N ALA A 87 6.89 2.75 -4.78
CA ALA A 87 6.26 2.79 -3.45
C ALA A 87 4.90 3.49 -3.46
N TRP A 88 4.79 4.56 -4.25
CA TRP A 88 3.61 5.41 -4.33
C TRP A 88 2.48 4.74 -5.12
N ASP A 89 2.81 3.98 -6.16
CA ASP A 89 1.79 3.25 -6.92
C ASP A 89 1.21 2.11 -6.08
N GLY A 90 2.08 1.40 -5.34
CA GLY A 90 1.64 0.39 -4.37
C GLY A 90 0.81 0.98 -3.23
N ALA A 91 1.22 2.13 -2.68
CA ALA A 91 0.45 2.86 -1.67
C ALA A 91 -0.93 3.29 -2.17
N ASN A 92 -1.01 3.82 -3.39
CA ASN A 92 -2.28 4.21 -4.01
C ASN A 92 -3.19 3.00 -4.23
N TYR A 93 -2.62 1.88 -4.70
CA TYR A 93 -3.37 0.63 -4.87
C TYR A 93 -3.92 0.12 -3.54
N LEU A 94 -3.10 0.13 -2.48
CA LEU A 94 -3.51 -0.24 -1.13
C LEU A 94 -4.68 0.62 -0.63
N ILE A 95 -4.57 1.94 -0.74
CA ILE A 95 -5.62 2.87 -0.30
C ILE A 95 -6.91 2.65 -1.11
N TRP A 96 -6.80 2.51 -2.44
CA TRP A 96 -7.94 2.21 -3.28
C TRP A 96 -8.61 0.89 -2.87
N TYR A 97 -7.83 -0.15 -2.64
CA TYR A 97 -8.33 -1.47 -2.25
C TYR A 97 -9.11 -1.41 -0.93
N LEU A 98 -8.52 -0.78 0.10
CA LEU A 98 -9.14 -0.63 1.42
C LEU A 98 -10.38 0.26 1.36
N ALA A 99 -10.36 1.34 0.56
CA ALA A 99 -11.48 2.26 0.42
C ALA A 99 -12.64 1.68 -0.42
N ALA A 100 -12.33 0.87 -1.44
CA ALA A 100 -13.32 0.29 -2.33
C ALA A 100 -14.02 -0.94 -1.71
N SER A 101 -13.40 -1.59 -0.73
CA SER A 101 -13.89 -2.82 -0.09
C SER A 101 -14.46 -3.82 -1.13
N PRO A 102 -13.65 -4.26 -2.12
CA PRO A 102 -14.15 -4.94 -3.33
C PRO A 102 -14.83 -6.30 -3.06
N TYR A 103 -14.74 -6.85 -1.84
CA TYR A 103 -15.46 -8.06 -1.42
C TYR A 103 -16.84 -7.79 -0.81
N GLY A 104 -17.23 -6.52 -0.63
CA GLY A 104 -18.59 -6.13 -0.23
C GLY A 104 -19.65 -6.40 -1.33
N GLY A 105 -19.21 -6.67 -2.56
CA GLY A 105 -20.07 -7.10 -3.66
C GLY A 105 -19.29 -7.33 -4.96
N ASN A 106 -19.55 -8.45 -5.63
CA ASN A 106 -18.94 -8.84 -6.92
C ASN A 106 -19.17 -7.84 -8.08
N GLY A 107 -19.81 -6.69 -7.85
CA GLY A 107 -20.16 -5.69 -8.86
C GLY A 107 -19.28 -4.43 -8.88
N ASP A 108 -18.29 -4.31 -7.99
CA ASP A 108 -17.57 -3.04 -7.78
C ASP A 108 -16.14 -3.01 -8.36
N VAL A 109 -15.72 -4.07 -9.05
CA VAL A 109 -14.49 -4.05 -9.84
C VAL A 109 -14.62 -2.97 -10.94
N GLY A 110 -13.80 -1.93 -10.86
CA GLY A 110 -13.78 -0.80 -11.80
C GLY A 110 -14.63 0.42 -11.39
N ARG A 111 -15.26 0.41 -10.22
CA ARG A 111 -15.96 1.60 -9.70
C ARG A 111 -15.05 2.48 -8.86
N ILE A 112 -15.04 3.77 -9.17
CA ILE A 112 -14.42 4.80 -8.32
C ILE A 112 -15.26 4.88 -7.04
N PRO A 113 -14.66 4.79 -5.83
CA PRO A 113 -15.37 4.98 -4.58
C PRO A 113 -16.13 6.31 -4.61
N ARG A 114 -17.45 6.28 -4.39
CA ARG A 114 -18.22 7.51 -4.30
C ARG A 114 -17.97 8.12 -2.93
N ALA A 115 -17.53 9.38 -2.90
CA ALA A 115 -17.43 10.14 -1.66
C ALA A 115 -18.81 10.17 -0.98
N ILE A 116 -18.86 9.77 0.28
CA ILE A 116 -20.06 9.88 1.10
C ILE A 116 -20.23 11.37 1.42
N THR A 117 -21.25 11.99 0.83
CA THR A 117 -21.75 13.34 1.17
C THR A 117 -22.76 13.28 2.28
#